data_AF-A0ABD6DWX2-F1
#
_entry.id   AF-A0ABD6DWX2-F1
#
_cell.length_a   1.000
_cell.length_b   1.000
_cell.length_c   1.000
_cell.angle_alpha   90.00
_cell.angle_beta   90.00
_cell.angle_gamma   90.00
#
_symmetry.space_group_name_H-M   'P 1'
#
loop_
_entity.id
_entity.type
_entity.pdbx_description
1 polymer ?
#
loop_
_entity_poly.entity_id
_entity_poly.type
_entity_poly.pdbx_seq_one_letter_code
_entity_poly.pdbx_strand_id
1 'polypeptide(L)'
;MNGKGNPYGSTSLNYLLNQLIERGSIKPAGRDLSWYSIRHGCATVWVDEENVHDAREQFRHKKVETTLGYAPSRAESRHNKVNSKW
;
A
#
# COMPACT_ATOMS: atom_id res chain seq x y z
N MET A 1 17.27 -13.83 6.90
CA MET A 1 17.76 -13.62 8.29
C MET A 1 18.54 -12.32 8.30
N ASN A 2 18.51 -11.54 9.38
CA ASN A 2 19.41 -10.41 9.55
C ASN A 2 20.87 -10.89 9.58
N GLY A 3 21.84 -9.97 9.51
CA GLY A 3 23.28 -10.31 9.51
C GLY A 3 23.79 -11.10 10.72
N LYS A 4 22.91 -11.42 11.69
CA LYS A 4 23.17 -12.23 12.89
C LYS A 4 22.34 -13.53 12.95
N GLY A 5 21.67 -13.93 11.87
CA GLY A 5 20.86 -15.16 11.81
C GLY A 5 19.43 -15.05 12.36
N ASN A 6 19.03 -13.90 12.92
CA ASN A 6 17.68 -13.73 13.45
C ASN A 6 16.66 -13.38 12.34
N PRO A 7 15.38 -13.78 12.46
CA PRO A 7 14.33 -13.32 11.55
C PRO A 7 14.23 -11.79 11.52
N TYR A 8 13.85 -11.24 10.36
CA TYR A 8 13.58 -9.82 10.25
C TYR A 8 12.26 -9.47 10.95
N GLY A 9 12.32 -8.55 11.90
CA GLY A 9 11.15 -7.92 12.51
C GLY A 9 10.81 -6.59 11.85
N SER A 10 9.66 -6.01 12.21
CA SER A 10 9.17 -4.75 11.66
C SER A 10 10.20 -3.61 11.76
N THR A 11 10.91 -3.49 12.87
CA THR A 11 11.94 -2.46 13.05
C THR A 11 13.12 -2.65 12.09
N SER A 12 13.66 -3.87 11.99
CA SER A 12 14.77 -4.17 11.09
C SER A 12 14.41 -4.01 9.61
N LEU A 13 13.15 -4.30 9.25
CA LEU A 13 12.65 -4.10 7.89
C LEU A 13 12.45 -2.61 7.57
N ASN A 14 11.96 -1.80 8.50
CA ASN A 14 11.84 -0.35 8.28
C ASN A 14 13.22 0.32 8.22
N TYR A 15 14.21 -0.16 8.99
CA TYR A 15 15.59 0.30 8.85
C TYR A 15 16.12 0.10 7.42
N LEU A 16 15.92 -1.08 6.85
CA LEU A 16 16.31 -1.36 5.46
C LEU A 16 15.52 -0.50 4.47
N LEU A 17 14.22 -0.29 4.70
CA LEU A 17 13.40 0.57 3.85
C LEU A 17 13.91 2.01 3.84
N ASN A 18 14.28 2.57 5.00
CA ASN A 18 14.85 3.92 5.08
C ASN A 18 16.15 4.04 4.29
N GLN A 19 17.02 3.02 4.38
CA GLN A 19 18.25 2.96 3.59
C GLN A 19 17.98 2.94 2.07
N LEU A 20 16.93 2.23 1.63
CA LEU A 20 16.52 2.20 0.22
C LEU A 20 15.95 3.55 -0.25
N ILE A 21 15.14 4.21 0.60
CA ILE A 21 14.59 5.54 0.32
C ILE A 21 15.70 6.57 0.14
N GLU A 22 16.67 6.57 1.06
CA GLU A 22 17.83 7.45 1.03
C GLU A 22 18.66 7.23 -0.25
N ARG A 23 19.04 5.98 -0.54
CA ARG A 23 19.81 5.63 -1.75
C ARG A 23 19.05 5.89 -3.04
N GLY A 24 17.73 5.71 -3.03
CA GLY A 24 16.86 5.97 -4.16
C GLY A 24 16.52 7.45 -4.36
N SER A 25 16.99 8.35 -3.48
CA SER A 25 16.62 9.78 -3.49
C SER A 25 15.10 10.00 -3.50
N ILE A 26 14.36 9.08 -2.89
CA ILE A 26 12.90 9.15 -2.82
C ILE A 26 12.53 10.22 -1.79
N LYS A 27 11.84 11.27 -2.20
CA LYS A 27 11.33 12.31 -1.31
C LYS A 27 9.99 11.87 -0.74
N PRO A 28 9.90 11.53 0.56
CA PRO A 28 8.63 11.21 1.20
C PRO A 28 7.86 12.53 1.28
N ALA A 29 6.80 12.68 0.48
CA ALA A 29 6.03 13.92 0.35
C ALA A 29 5.30 14.32 1.65
N GLY A 30 6.05 14.74 2.67
CA GLY A 30 5.56 15.10 4.00
C GLY A 30 5.13 13.91 4.88
N ARG A 31 5.46 12.66 4.51
CA ARG A 31 5.00 11.47 5.24
C ARG A 31 6.12 10.46 5.45
N ASP A 32 6.08 9.75 6.58
CA ASP A 32 6.96 8.61 6.79
C ASP A 32 6.51 7.42 5.93
N LEU A 33 7.46 6.86 5.18
CA LEU A 33 7.22 5.66 4.38
C LEU A 33 7.58 4.44 5.22
N SER A 34 6.59 3.58 5.41
CA SER A 34 6.74 2.28 6.04
C SER A 34 6.27 1.18 5.11
N TRP A 35 6.54 -0.08 5.48
CA TRP A 35 5.92 -1.23 4.79
C TRP A 35 4.39 -1.17 4.79
N TYR A 36 3.78 -0.55 5.81
CA TYR A 36 2.34 -0.30 5.80
C TYR A 36 1.95 0.74 4.74
N SER A 37 2.71 1.83 4.60
CA SER A 37 2.47 2.88 3.60
C SER A 37 2.51 2.30 2.17
N ILE A 38 3.45 1.39 1.90
CA ILE A 38 3.55 0.67 0.62
C ILE A 38 2.32 -0.23 0.42
N ARG A 39 1.98 -1.07 1.41
CA ARG A 39 0.79 -1.92 1.35
C ARG A 39 -0.48 -1.12 1.13
N HIS A 40 -0.63 0.03 1.80
CA HIS A 40 -1.79 0.90 1.66
C HIS A 40 -1.89 1.45 0.23
N GLY A 41 -0.78 1.93 -0.34
CA GLY A 41 -0.74 2.36 -1.74
C GLY A 41 -1.11 1.25 -2.71
N CYS A 42 -0.53 0.06 -2.57
CA CYS A 42 -0.87 -1.10 -3.39
C CYS A 42 -2.35 -1.48 -3.27
N ALA A 43 -2.89 -1.51 -2.05
CA ALA A 43 -4.30 -1.85 -1.81
C ALA A 43 -5.24 -0.82 -2.44
N THR A 44 -4.91 0.47 -2.38
CA THR A 44 -5.68 1.50 -3.07
C THR A 44 -5.68 1.30 -4.58
N VAL A 45 -4.53 0.98 -5.19
CA VAL A 45 -4.46 0.69 -6.63
C VAL A 45 -5.29 -0.54 -6.99
N TRP A 46 -5.19 -1.64 -6.24
CA TRP A 46 -6.00 -2.84 -6.47
C TRP A 46 -7.51 -2.58 -6.40
N VAL A 47 -7.96 -1.80 -5.41
CA VAL A 47 -9.39 -1.44 -5.29
C VAL A 47 -9.82 -0.50 -6.44
N ASP A 48 -8.92 0.34 -6.93
CA ASP A 48 -9.20 1.30 -8.00
C ASP A 48 -9.18 0.66 -9.39
N GLU A 49 -8.31 -0.30 -9.66
CA GLU A 49 -8.20 -0.95 -10.97
C GLU A 49 -9.17 -2.12 -11.10
N GLU A 50 -9.28 -2.97 -10.08
CA GLU A 50 -10.13 -4.16 -10.10
C GLU A 50 -11.44 -3.89 -9.34
N ASN A 51 -11.56 -4.45 -8.13
CA ASN A 51 -12.65 -4.19 -7.20
C ASN A 51 -12.25 -4.58 -5.76
N VAL A 52 -13.14 -4.27 -4.81
CA VAL A 52 -12.90 -4.50 -3.38
C VAL A 52 -12.81 -5.99 -3.00
N HIS A 53 -13.48 -6.89 -3.73
CA HIS A 53 -13.48 -8.31 -3.43
C HIS A 53 -12.18 -8.97 -3.89
N ASP A 54 -11.71 -8.66 -5.10
CA ASP A 54 -10.44 -9.16 -5.61
C ASP A 54 -9.27 -8.63 -4.79
N ALA A 55 -9.32 -7.35 -4.42
CA ALA A 55 -8.37 -6.78 -3.48
C ALA A 55 -8.41 -7.51 -2.12
N ARG A 56 -9.60 -7.81 -1.57
CA ARG A 56 -9.71 -8.56 -0.30
C ARG A 56 -9.03 -9.92 -0.38
N GLU A 57 -9.20 -10.64 -1.48
CA GLU A 57 -8.58 -11.94 -1.70
C GLU A 57 -7.07 -11.83 -1.84
N GLN A 58 -6.58 -10.86 -2.63
CA GLN A 58 -5.15 -10.62 -2.82
C GLN A 58 -4.43 -10.28 -1.51
N PHE A 59 -5.03 -9.41 -0.67
CA PHE A 59 -4.48 -9.03 0.63
C PHE A 59 -4.84 -10.01 1.76
N ARG A 60 -5.65 -11.04 1.47
CA ARG A 60 -6.09 -12.09 2.40
C ARG A 60 -6.77 -11.53 3.66
N HIS A 61 -7.52 -10.44 3.49
CA HIS A 61 -8.26 -9.85 4.61
C HIS A 61 -9.47 -10.72 4.97
N LYS A 62 -9.63 -11.00 6.26
CA LYS A 62 -10.78 -11.77 6.76
C LYS A 62 -12.12 -11.06 6.53
N LYS A 63 -12.10 -9.73 6.62
CA LYS A 63 -13.26 -8.84 6.61
C LYS A 63 -13.14 -7.89 5.43
N VAL A 64 -14.23 -7.72 4.67
CA VAL A 64 -14.26 -6.81 3.51
C VAL A 64 -14.11 -5.35 3.94
N GLU A 65 -14.55 -5.05 5.16
CA GLU A 65 -14.47 -3.74 5.82
C GLU A 65 -13.01 -3.28 5.96
N THR A 66 -12.08 -4.21 6.19
CA THR A 66 -10.64 -3.88 6.21
C THR A 66 -10.15 -3.43 4.84
N THR A 67 -10.71 -3.99 3.75
CA THR A 67 -10.34 -3.59 2.39
C THR A 67 -11.03 -2.29 1.96
N LEU A 68 -12.25 -2.04 2.44
CA LEU A 68 -12.98 -0.78 2.17
C LEU A 68 -12.20 0.46 2.63
N GLY A 69 -11.39 0.35 3.68
CA GLY A 69 -10.52 1.43 4.14
C GLY A 69 -9.45 1.89 3.13
N TYR A 70 -9.19 1.13 2.06
CA TYR A 70 -8.28 1.51 0.99
C TYR A 70 -8.97 2.13 -0.23
N ALA A 71 -10.31 2.16 -0.25
CA ALA A 71 -11.07 2.71 -1.37
C ALA A 71 -10.77 4.21 -1.53
N PRO A 72 -10.39 4.67 -2.74
CA PRO A 72 -10.05 6.07 -2.94
C PRO A 72 -11.25 6.98 -2.68
N SER A 73 -11.10 7.91 -1.74
CA SER A 73 -12.13 8.91 -1.40
C SER A 73 -12.12 10.12 -2.35
N ARG A 74 -11.14 10.22 -3.25
CA ARG A 74 -10.94 11.39 -4.11
C ARG A 74 -12.00 11.46 -5.22
N ALA A 75 -12.63 12.63 -5.36
CA ALA A 75 -13.69 12.84 -6.35
C ALA A 75 -13.21 12.66 -7.79
N GLU A 76 -11.95 13.02 -8.09
CA GLU A 76 -11.32 12.80 -9.41
C GLU A 76 -11.27 11.32 -9.81
N SER A 77 -10.80 10.43 -8.93
CA SER A 77 -10.73 8.99 -9.23
C SER A 77 -12.13 8.44 -9.53
N ARG A 78 -13.16 8.88 -8.78
CA ARG A 78 -14.55 8.49 -9.05
C ARG A 78 -15.04 9.00 -10.41
N HIS A 79 -14.78 10.27 -10.73
CA HIS A 79 -15.24 10.87 -12.00
C HIS A 79 -14.59 10.20 -13.21
N ASN A 80 -13.28 9.95 -13.16
CA ASN A 80 -12.56 9.27 -14.23
C ASN A 80 -13.08 7.84 -14.44
N LYS A 81 -13.30 7.10 -13.35
CA LYS A 81 -13.81 5.71 -13.39
C LYS A 81 -15.27 5.61 -13.85
N VAL A 82 -16.08 6.67 -13.66
CA VAL A 82 -17.42 6.76 -14.25
C VAL A 82 -17.33 7.05 -15.74
N ASN A 83 -16.52 8.03 -16.14
CA ASN A 83 -16.40 8.44 -17.53
C ASN A 83 -15.80 7.36 -18.43
N SER A 84 -14.96 6.47 -17.88
CA SER A 84 -14.37 5.34 -18.61
C SER A 84 -15.33 4.16 -18.84
N LYS A 85 -16.53 4.18 -18.25
CA LYS A 85 -17.53 3.10 -18.36
C LYS A 85 -18.62 3.37 -19.39
N TRP A 86 -18.59 4.54 -20.02
CA TRP A 86 -19.49 4.97 -21.09
C TRP A 86 -18.67 5.35 -22.32
#